data_AF-A0A1Z4BRB9-F1
#
_entry.id   AF-A0A1Z4BRB9-F1
#
_cell.length_a   1.000
_cell.length_b   1.000
_cell.length_c   1.000
_cell.angle_alpha   90.00
_cell.angle_beta   90.00
_cell.angle_gamma   90.00
#
_symmetry.space_group_name_H-M   'P 1'
#
loop_
_entity.id
_entity.type
_entity.pdbx_description
1 polymer ?
#
loop_
_entity_poly.entity_id
_entity_poly.type
_entity_poly.pdbx_seq_one_letter_code
_entity_poly.pdbx_strand_id
1 'polypeptide(L)'
;METNKYIHLWLPIMGLHALHQVEESISFWQWYIDFVDKIPQWLQLPRIAENAHLANEHPEYFIGASIGQLTLVAVFAFLCRKSEKATRIALVLYLAGLSFFLVWHILISYFTHSYSPVMVTCLIGVYLIPKWGYMLFKR
;
A
#
# COMPACT_ATOMS: atom_id res chain seq x y z
N MET A 1 13.33 -6.69 28.04
CA MET A 1 12.14 -7.46 27.59
C MET A 1 12.23 -7.65 26.08
N GLU A 2 12.76 -8.77 25.59
CA GLU A 2 13.13 -8.95 24.18
C GLU A 2 11.92 -8.85 23.22
N THR A 3 12.10 -8.14 22.11
CA THR A 3 11.18 -8.11 20.97
C THR A 3 11.51 -9.24 20.02
N ASN A 4 10.52 -9.74 19.30
CA ASN A 4 10.76 -10.84 18.36
C ASN A 4 11.67 -10.41 17.19
N LYS A 5 12.36 -11.39 16.58
CA LYS A 5 13.38 -11.12 15.55
C LYS A 5 12.84 -10.41 14.29
N TYR A 6 11.54 -10.49 13.99
CA TYR A 6 10.94 -9.87 12.80
C TYR A 6 10.45 -8.44 13.03
N ILE A 7 10.55 -7.90 14.26
CA ILE A 7 10.03 -6.56 14.60
C ILE A 7 10.64 -5.46 13.72
N HIS A 8 11.90 -5.63 13.31
CA HIS A 8 12.66 -4.66 12.51
C HIS A 8 12.11 -4.50 11.08
N LEU A 9 11.27 -5.43 10.61
CA LEU A 9 10.65 -5.35 9.28
C LEU A 9 9.46 -4.40 9.23
N TRP A 10 8.82 -4.10 10.35
CA TRP A 10 7.65 -3.21 10.38
C TRP A 10 7.98 -1.81 9.87
N LEU A 11 9.04 -1.20 10.39
CA LEU A 11 9.42 0.17 10.04
C LEU A 11 9.65 0.37 8.53
N PRO A 12 10.50 -0.43 7.83
CA PRO A 12 10.71 -0.23 6.40
C PRO A 12 9.47 -0.55 5.56
N ILE A 13 8.65 -1.55 5.93
CA ILE A 13 7.40 -1.87 5.21
C ILE A 13 6.38 -0.74 5.38
N MET A 14 6.20 -0.25 6.61
CA MET A 14 5.36 0.92 6.89
C MET A 14 5.88 2.18 6.21
N GLY A 15 7.19 2.36 6.13
CA GLY A 15 7.82 3.46 5.42
C GLY A 15 7.47 3.46 3.94
N LEU A 16 7.55 2.30 3.27
CA LEU A 16 7.12 2.16 1.88
C LEU A 16 5.63 2.49 1.71
N HIS A 17 4.77 1.96 2.59
CA HIS A 17 3.34 2.25 2.53
C HIS A 17 3.05 3.75 2.75
N ALA A 18 3.71 4.39 3.70
CA ALA A 18 3.56 5.82 3.93
C ALA A 18 4.01 6.65 2.73
N LEU A 19 5.16 6.31 2.13
CA LEU A 19 5.63 6.95 0.90
C LEU A 19 4.65 6.76 -0.24
N HIS A 20 4.08 5.57 -0.38
CA HIS A 20 3.06 5.28 -1.40
C HIS A 20 1.82 6.15 -1.23
N GLN A 21 1.34 6.32 0.00
CA GLN A 21 0.19 7.19 0.31
C GLN A 21 0.51 8.68 0.04
N VAL A 22 1.75 9.12 0.26
CA VAL A 22 2.19 10.48 -0.10
C VAL A 22 2.22 10.66 -1.61
N GLU A 23 2.67 9.66 -2.38
CA GLU A 23 2.59 9.75 -3.85
C GLU A 23 1.14 9.74 -4.35
N GLU A 24 0.27 8.95 -3.70
CA GLU A 24 -1.17 8.93 -4.02
C GLU A 24 -1.82 10.31 -3.79
N SER A 25 -1.43 11.04 -2.75
CA SER A 25 -2.04 12.33 -2.42
C SER A 25 -1.70 13.46 -3.40
N ILE A 26 -0.63 13.36 -4.19
CA ILE A 26 -0.17 14.46 -5.06
C ILE A 26 -1.13 14.67 -6.23
N SER A 27 -1.50 13.60 -6.94
CA SER A 27 -2.40 13.70 -8.11
C SER A 27 -2.99 12.37 -8.59
N PHE A 28 -2.85 11.29 -7.83
CA PHE A 28 -3.34 9.97 -8.27
C PHE A 28 -4.86 9.97 -8.48
N TRP A 29 -5.61 10.60 -7.58
CA TRP A 29 -7.08 10.59 -7.64
C TRP A 29 -7.61 11.30 -8.89
N GLN A 30 -7.04 12.44 -9.26
CA GLN A 30 -7.38 13.11 -10.51
C GLN A 30 -6.98 12.27 -11.72
N TRP A 31 -5.77 11.72 -11.73
CA TRP A 31 -5.32 10.81 -12.77
C TRP A 31 -6.28 9.61 -12.92
N TYR A 32 -6.77 9.05 -11.82
CA TYR A 32 -7.70 7.93 -11.88
C TYR A 32 -9.01 8.33 -12.56
N ILE A 33 -9.60 9.49 -12.20
CA ILE A 33 -10.83 10.00 -12.84
C ILE A 33 -10.62 10.19 -14.34
N ASP A 34 -9.50 10.80 -14.75
CA ASP A 34 -9.23 11.13 -16.15
C ASP A 34 -9.03 9.88 -17.03
N PHE A 35 -8.66 8.75 -16.43
CA PHE A 35 -8.28 7.53 -17.14
C PHE A 35 -9.17 6.31 -16.84
N VAL A 36 -10.16 6.41 -15.94
CA VAL A 36 -10.99 5.27 -15.51
C VAL A 36 -11.68 4.56 -16.68
N ASP A 37 -12.15 5.31 -17.68
CA ASP A 37 -12.82 4.76 -18.86
C ASP A 37 -11.92 3.90 -19.75
N LYS A 38 -10.60 4.03 -19.60
CA LYS A 38 -9.59 3.22 -20.32
C LYS A 38 -9.15 2.00 -19.50
N ILE A 39 -9.56 1.88 -18.23
CA ILE A 39 -9.25 0.73 -17.40
C ILE A 39 -10.23 -0.41 -17.73
N PRO A 40 -9.76 -1.64 -18.01
CA PRO A 40 -10.64 -2.78 -18.23
C PRO A 40 -11.57 -3.03 -17.03
N GLN A 41 -12.83 -3.36 -17.28
CA GLN A 41 -13.85 -3.54 -16.22
C GLN A 41 -13.42 -4.52 -15.12
N TRP A 42 -12.73 -5.61 -15.45
CA TRP A 42 -12.25 -6.60 -14.48
C TRP A 42 -11.16 -6.06 -13.55
N LEU A 43 -10.52 -4.95 -13.91
CA LEU A 43 -9.49 -4.26 -13.13
C LEU A 43 -10.05 -3.03 -12.40
N GLN A 44 -11.28 -2.60 -12.71
CA GLN A 44 -11.97 -1.54 -11.98
C GLN A 44 -12.50 -2.09 -10.65
N LEU A 45 -11.90 -1.64 -9.56
CA LEU A 45 -12.36 -2.04 -8.23
C LEU A 45 -13.63 -1.26 -7.85
N PRO A 46 -14.60 -1.91 -7.17
CA PRO A 46 -15.82 -1.24 -6.75
C PRO A 46 -15.53 0.00 -5.90
N ARG A 47 -16.33 1.06 -6.10
CA ARG A 47 -16.26 2.33 -5.34
C ARG A 47 -14.97 3.15 -5.50
N ILE A 48 -13.94 2.70 -6.25
CA ILE A 48 -12.73 3.52 -6.42
C ILE A 48 -13.03 4.80 -7.20
N ALA A 49 -13.90 4.75 -8.22
CA ALA A 49 -14.32 5.98 -8.92
C ALA A 49 -14.99 6.99 -7.98
N GLU A 50 -15.96 6.53 -7.19
CA GLU A 50 -16.62 7.35 -6.16
C GLU A 50 -15.61 7.90 -5.14
N ASN A 51 -14.71 7.05 -4.64
CA ASN A 51 -13.66 7.46 -3.71
C ASN A 51 -12.67 8.44 -4.33
N ALA A 52 -12.37 8.34 -5.63
CA ALA A 52 -11.47 9.25 -6.33
C ALA A 52 -12.10 10.64 -6.46
N HIS A 53 -13.41 10.73 -6.76
CA HIS A 53 -14.14 11.98 -6.70
C HIS A 53 -14.11 12.56 -5.28
N LEU A 54 -14.43 11.75 -4.27
CA LEU A 54 -14.43 12.17 -2.87
C LEU A 54 -13.05 12.64 -2.40
N ALA A 55 -11.97 11.95 -2.79
CA ALA A 55 -10.60 12.31 -2.41
C ALA A 55 -10.09 13.58 -3.11
N ASN A 56 -10.60 13.90 -4.30
CA ASN A 56 -10.32 15.19 -4.95
C ASN A 56 -11.14 16.33 -4.36
N GLU A 57 -12.42 16.11 -4.04
CA GLU A 57 -13.30 17.12 -3.44
C GLU A 57 -12.94 17.39 -1.97
N HIS A 58 -12.53 16.35 -1.24
CA HIS A 58 -12.19 16.37 0.18
C HIS A 58 -10.85 15.66 0.46
N PRO A 59 -9.70 16.25 0.08
CA PRO A 59 -8.38 15.66 0.30
C PRO A 59 -8.10 15.33 1.78
N GLU A 60 -8.70 16.06 2.71
CA GLU A 60 -8.60 15.83 4.15
C GLU A 60 -9.12 14.44 4.58
N TYR A 61 -10.10 13.87 3.85
CA TYR A 61 -10.60 12.53 4.13
C TYR A 61 -9.57 11.47 3.75
N PHE A 62 -8.89 11.66 2.61
CA PHE A 62 -7.79 10.80 2.23
C PHE A 62 -6.66 10.87 3.25
N ILE A 63 -6.22 12.08 3.62
CA ILE A 63 -5.16 12.29 4.62
C ILE A 63 -5.53 11.64 5.97
N GLY A 64 -6.76 11.86 6.44
CA GLY A 64 -7.25 11.26 7.67
C GLY A 64 -7.28 9.73 7.62
N ALA A 65 -7.75 9.16 6.51
CA ALA A 65 -7.74 7.72 6.28
C ALA A 65 -6.31 7.13 6.25
N SER A 66 -5.37 7.79 5.56
CA SER A 66 -3.96 7.40 5.51
C SER A 66 -3.32 7.37 6.89
N ILE A 67 -3.51 8.43 7.69
CA ILE A 67 -3.01 8.50 9.07
C ILE A 67 -3.64 7.41 9.93
N GLY A 68 -4.96 7.22 9.81
CA GLY A 68 -5.69 6.18 10.52
C GLY A 68 -5.16 4.77 10.19
N GLN A 69 -4.93 4.48 8.91
CA GLN A 69 -4.42 3.19 8.44
C GLN A 69 -3.00 2.93 8.95
N LEU A 70 -2.08 3.90 8.85
CA LEU A 70 -0.71 3.76 9.36
C LEU A 70 -0.69 3.60 10.89
N THR A 71 -1.56 4.34 11.60
CA THR A 71 -1.70 4.22 13.06
C THR A 71 -2.21 2.83 13.45
N LEU A 72 -3.23 2.33 12.75
CA LEU A 72 -3.76 0.98 12.97
C LEU A 72 -2.69 -0.08 12.75
N VAL A 73 -1.91 0.04 11.68
CA VAL A 73 -0.77 -0.86 11.40
C VAL A 73 0.26 -0.79 12.53
N ALA A 74 0.59 0.41 13.04
CA ALA A 74 1.51 0.58 14.16
C ALA A 74 0.99 -0.10 15.44
N VAL A 75 -0.31 0.00 15.72
CA VAL A 75 -0.97 -0.69 16.84
C VAL A 75 -0.88 -2.21 16.65
N PHE A 76 -1.16 -2.73 15.46
CA PHE A 76 -1.00 -4.16 15.18
C PHE A 76 0.45 -4.63 15.37
N ALA A 77 1.42 -3.88 14.84
CA ALA A 77 2.84 -4.16 15.02
C ALA A 77 3.22 -4.22 16.51
N PHE A 78 2.72 -3.26 17.30
CA PHE A 78 2.91 -3.25 18.75
C PHE A 78 2.26 -4.47 19.40
N LEU A 79 1.00 -4.78 19.12
CA LEU A 79 0.30 -5.93 19.73
C LEU A 79 0.98 -7.27 19.40
N CYS A 80 1.47 -7.44 18.18
CA CYS A 80 2.16 -8.66 17.76
C CYS A 80 3.61 -8.78 18.27
N ARG A 81 4.21 -7.71 18.81
CA ARG A 81 5.67 -7.57 19.05
C ARG A 81 6.34 -8.70 19.85
N LYS A 82 5.59 -9.46 20.64
CA LYS A 82 6.10 -10.57 21.46
C LYS A 82 5.94 -11.95 20.84
N SER A 83 5.06 -12.11 19.85
CA SER A 83 4.80 -13.39 19.21
C SER A 83 5.37 -13.41 17.80
N GLU A 84 6.35 -14.30 17.57
CA GLU A 84 6.91 -14.53 16.24
C GLU A 84 5.84 -15.00 15.26
N LYS A 85 5.01 -15.96 15.67
CA LYS A 85 3.93 -16.50 14.83
C LYS A 85 2.95 -15.40 14.43
N ALA A 86 2.50 -14.58 15.39
CA ALA A 86 1.56 -13.49 15.11
C ALA A 86 2.21 -12.40 14.24
N THR A 87 3.44 -12.01 14.55
CA THR A 87 4.19 -11.01 13.76
C THR A 87 4.38 -11.47 12.32
N ARG A 88 4.76 -12.73 12.10
CA ARG A 88 4.95 -13.27 10.75
C ARG A 88 3.64 -13.30 9.97
N ILE A 89 2.53 -13.75 10.58
CA ILE A 89 1.22 -13.76 9.92
C ILE A 89 0.80 -12.33 9.57
N ALA A 90 0.90 -11.39 10.50
CA ALA A 90 0.53 -10.00 10.29
C ALA A 90 1.37 -9.36 9.17
N LEU A 91 2.69 -9.59 9.15
CA LEU A 91 3.57 -9.10 8.10
C LEU A 91 3.28 -9.74 6.73
N VAL A 92 2.97 -11.04 6.67
CA VAL A 92 2.57 -11.71 5.41
C VAL A 92 1.28 -11.10 4.87
N LEU A 93 0.26 -10.92 5.72
CA LEU A 93 -1.00 -10.29 5.31
C LEU A 93 -0.78 -8.85 4.83
N TYR A 94 0.06 -8.09 5.54
CA TYR A 94 0.34 -6.70 5.19
C TYR A 94 1.11 -6.60 3.86
N LEU A 95 2.13 -7.44 3.66
CA LEU A 95 2.86 -7.51 2.40
C LEU A 95 1.98 -7.96 1.23
N ALA A 96 1.05 -8.90 1.45
CA ALA A 96 0.11 -9.34 0.42
C ALA A 96 -0.83 -8.20 0.00
N GLY A 97 -1.39 -7.47 0.98
CA GLY A 97 -2.22 -6.30 0.73
C GLY A 97 -1.46 -5.20 -0.01
N LEU A 98 -0.26 -4.86 0.45
CA LEU A 98 0.58 -3.86 -0.22
C LEU A 98 0.92 -4.30 -1.66
N SER A 99 1.33 -5.55 -1.86
CA SER A 99 1.63 -6.09 -3.20
C SER A 99 0.45 -5.98 -4.15
N PHE A 100 -0.75 -6.30 -3.67
CA PHE A 100 -1.97 -6.20 -4.48
C PHE A 100 -2.16 -4.79 -5.03
N PHE A 101 -2.10 -3.77 -4.17
CA PHE A 101 -2.29 -2.38 -4.60
C PHE A 101 -1.16 -1.89 -5.51
N LEU A 102 0.09 -2.21 -5.22
CA LEU A 102 1.20 -1.80 -6.09
C LEU A 102 1.10 -2.43 -7.49
N VAL A 103 0.77 -3.72 -7.57
CA VAL A 103 0.56 -4.41 -8.85
C VAL A 103 -0.67 -3.86 -9.56
N TRP A 104 -1.75 -3.60 -8.83
CA TRP A 104 -2.96 -3.00 -9.39
C TRP A 104 -2.66 -1.64 -10.04
N HIS A 105 -1.93 -0.76 -9.36
CA HIS A 105 -1.49 0.55 -9.88
C HIS A 105 -0.63 0.41 -11.15
N ILE A 106 0.26 -0.58 -11.21
CA ILE A 106 1.07 -0.87 -12.40
C ILE A 106 0.17 -1.32 -13.55
N LEU A 107 -0.78 -2.22 -13.29
CA LEU A 107 -1.68 -2.75 -14.31
C LEU A 107 -2.60 -1.66 -14.88
N ILE A 108 -3.21 -0.82 -14.03
CA ILE A 108 -4.06 0.27 -14.53
C ILE A 108 -3.24 1.26 -15.36
N SER A 109 -1.99 1.55 -14.97
CA SER A 109 -1.09 2.41 -15.75
C SER A 109 -0.74 1.79 -17.11
N TYR A 110 -0.47 0.49 -17.12
CA TYR A 110 -0.20 -0.26 -18.35
C TYR A 110 -1.38 -0.20 -19.34
N PHE A 111 -2.59 -0.52 -18.89
CA PHE A 111 -3.76 -0.55 -19.78
C PHE A 111 -4.19 0.86 -20.24
N THR A 112 -4.05 1.86 -19.38
CA THR A 112 -4.37 3.25 -19.73
C THR A 112 -3.30 3.91 -20.62
N HIS A 113 -2.15 3.24 -20.82
CA HIS A 113 -0.97 3.76 -21.53
C HIS A 113 -0.52 5.11 -20.98
N SER A 114 -0.64 5.29 -19.66
CA SER A 114 -0.36 6.53 -18.94
C SER A 114 0.29 6.20 -17.60
N TYR A 115 1.32 6.95 -17.22
CA TYR A 115 1.99 6.74 -15.94
C TYR A 115 1.22 7.45 -14.84
N SER A 116 0.72 6.69 -13.86
CA SER A 116 0.14 7.29 -12.67
C SER A 116 1.24 7.87 -11.76
N PRO A 117 0.94 8.88 -10.94
CA PRO A 117 1.91 9.53 -10.05
C PRO A 117 2.59 8.59 -9.02
N VAL A 118 2.00 7.42 -8.75
CA VAL A 118 2.40 6.49 -7.69
C VAL A 118 3.44 5.45 -8.14
N MET A 119 3.90 5.54 -9.38
CA MET A 119 4.73 4.51 -10.00
C MET A 119 6.11 4.36 -9.34
N VAL A 120 6.65 5.41 -8.71
CA VAL A 120 7.97 5.35 -8.07
C VAL A 120 7.93 4.37 -6.90
N THR A 121 6.98 4.54 -5.97
CA THR A 121 6.80 3.61 -4.86
C THR A 121 6.33 2.22 -5.29
N CYS A 122 5.55 2.10 -6.37
CA CYS A 122 5.21 0.80 -6.97
C CYS A 122 6.46 0.02 -7.41
N LEU A 123 7.37 0.65 -8.15
CA LEU A 123 8.59 0.00 -8.64
C LEU A 123 9.54 -0.34 -7.48
N ILE A 124 9.69 0.56 -6.51
CA ILE A 124 10.46 0.30 -5.29
C ILE A 124 9.87 -0.91 -4.55
N GLY A 125 8.55 -0.98 -4.42
CA GLY A 125 7.89 -2.08 -3.72
C GLY A 125 7.99 -3.41 -4.43
N VAL A 126 7.90 -3.45 -5.77
CA VAL A 126 8.14 -4.67 -6.56
C VAL A 126 9.53 -5.26 -6.27
N TYR A 127 10.52 -4.41 -5.99
CA TYR A 127 11.87 -4.86 -5.60
C TYR A 127 11.97 -5.23 -4.12
N LEU A 128 11.44 -4.40 -3.22
CA LEU A 128 11.63 -4.56 -1.76
C LEU A 128 10.74 -5.64 -1.13
N ILE A 129 9.52 -5.83 -1.62
CA ILE A 129 8.57 -6.79 -1.05
C ILE A 129 9.09 -8.23 -1.16
N PRO A 130 9.61 -8.71 -2.31
CA PRO A 130 10.22 -10.05 -2.39
C PRO A 130 11.39 -10.23 -1.42
N LYS A 131 12.21 -9.18 -1.22
CA LYS A 131 13.32 -9.19 -0.26
C LYS A 131 12.81 -9.38 1.18
N TRP A 132 11.79 -8.63 1.60
CA TRP A 132 11.21 -8.78 2.93
C TRP A 132 10.47 -10.11 3.09
N GLY A 133 9.78 -10.58 2.04
CA GLY A 133 9.20 -11.91 2.00
C GLY A 133 10.25 -12.99 2.24
N TYR A 134 11.38 -12.92 1.52
CA TYR A 134 12.51 -13.83 1.76
C TYR A 134 13.01 -13.76 3.20
N MET A 135 13.15 -12.57 3.79
CA MET A 135 13.56 -12.42 5.20
C MET A 135 12.57 -13.03 6.21
N LEU A 136 11.27 -13.07 5.89
CA LEU A 136 10.25 -13.69 6.75
C LEU A 136 10.28 -15.22 6.74
N PHE A 137 10.72 -15.81 5.63
CA PHE A 137 10.75 -17.26 5.44
C PHE A 137 12.15 -17.87 5.55
N LYS A 138 13.20 -17.05 5.46
CA LYS A 138 14.57 -17.47 5.76
C LYS A 138 14.68 -17.76 7.26
N ARG A 139 14.97 -19.03 7.57
CA ARG A 139 15.09 -19.52 8.95
C ARG A 139 16.31 -18.91 9.64
#